data_AF-E4M8W0-F1
#
_entry.id   AF-E4M8W0-F1
#
_cell.length_a   1.000
_cell.length_b   1.000
_cell.length_c   1.000
_cell.angle_alpha   90.00
_cell.angle_beta   90.00
_cell.angle_gamma   90.00
#
_symmetry.space_group_name_H-M   'P 1'
#
loop_
_entity.id
_entity.type
_entity.pdbx_description
1 polymer ?
#
loop_
_entity_poly.entity_id
_entity_poly.type
_entity_poly.pdbx_seq_one_letter_code
_entity_poly.pdbx_strand_id
1 'polypeptide(L)'
;MDDFLLPIVTRSGYTGERLYMHIRTRYSKYQKYLRLLAEELGIDFHLTSYVSRHTAAMTLQRNNIPREVISQMLGHADLETTNIYLDSFDNRVINEAAKVL
;
A
#
# COMPACT_ATOMS: atom_id res chain seq x y z
N MET A 1 1.94 17.57 22.25
CA MET A 1 1.20 16.44 21.66
C MET A 1 1.60 16.26 20.19
N ASP A 2 2.84 16.54 19.76
CA ASP A 2 2.94 17.25 18.47
C ASP A 2 4.13 16.83 17.59
N ASP A 3 4.12 15.61 17.02
CA ASP A 3 5.05 15.24 15.92
C ASP A 3 4.45 14.28 14.87
N PHE A 4 3.17 13.91 14.99
CA PHE A 4 2.53 12.95 14.08
C PHE A 4 1.44 13.62 13.25
N LEU A 5 1.44 13.35 11.93
CA LEU A 5 0.43 13.85 10.99
C LEU A 5 -1.00 13.41 11.37
N LEU A 6 -1.14 12.24 11.99
CA LEU A 6 -2.40 11.68 12.43
C LEU A 6 -2.42 11.55 13.97
N PRO A 7 -3.60 11.65 14.62
CA PRO A 7 -3.74 11.56 16.08
C PRO A 7 -3.63 10.10 16.59
N ILE A 8 -2.62 9.36 16.14
CA ILE A 8 -2.38 7.96 16.52
C ILE A 8 -1.84 7.85 17.95
N VAL A 9 -1.05 8.84 18.37
CA VAL A 9 -0.53 8.94 19.75
C VAL A 9 -1.53 9.75 20.57
N THR A 10 -2.28 9.05 21.42
CA THR A 10 -3.39 9.62 22.21
C THR A 10 -3.00 9.87 23.67
N ARG A 11 -1.77 9.53 24.05
CA ARG A 11 -1.23 9.74 25.40
C ARG A 11 0.05 10.55 25.31
N SER A 12 0.08 11.68 25.99
CA SER A 12 1.25 12.57 26.05
C SER A 12 2.38 11.95 26.88
N GLY A 13 3.62 12.30 26.53
CA GLY A 13 4.81 11.89 27.29
C GLY A 13 5.27 10.45 27.07
N TYR A 14 4.68 9.72 26.11
CA TYR A 14 5.18 8.40 25.72
C TYR A 14 6.47 8.55 24.90
N THR A 15 7.52 7.84 25.32
CA THR A 15 8.83 7.79 24.65
C THR A 15 9.35 6.36 24.60
N GLY A 16 10.38 6.11 23.79
CA GLY A 16 11.05 4.81 23.68
C GLY A 16 10.10 3.64 23.42
N GLU A 17 10.26 2.56 24.17
CA GLU A 17 9.46 1.33 24.04
C GLU A 17 7.96 1.58 24.26
N ARG A 18 7.58 2.46 25.19
CA ARG A 18 6.17 2.77 25.47
C ARG A 18 5.49 3.42 24.27
N LEU A 19 6.20 4.32 23.58
CA LEU A 19 5.71 4.93 22.34
C LEU A 19 5.60 3.89 21.22
N TYR A 20 6.64 3.06 21.05
CA TYR A 20 6.65 1.98 20.06
C TYR A 20 5.45 1.04 20.24
N MET A 21 5.24 0.54 21.46
CA MET A 21 4.14 -0.37 21.76
C MET A 21 2.78 0.29 21.55
N HIS A 22 2.64 1.57 21.93
CA HIS A 22 1.41 2.32 21.69
C HIS A 22 1.09 2.42 20.19
N ILE A 23 2.05 2.79 19.35
CA ILE A 23 1.87 2.86 17.89
C ILE A 23 1.54 1.47 17.33
N ARG A 24 2.26 0.43 17.75
CA ARG A 24 2.05 -0.95 17.30
C ARG A 24 0.62 -1.43 17.60
N THR A 25 0.10 -1.17 18.80
CA THR A 25 -1.28 -1.52 19.15
C THR A 25 -2.31 -0.78 18.30
N ARG A 26 -2.06 0.50 17.97
CA ARG A 26 -2.93 1.28 17.07
C ARG A 26 -2.92 0.73 15.66
N TYR A 27 -1.76 0.31 15.16
CA TYR A 27 -1.64 -0.37 13.88
C TYR A 27 -2.42 -1.69 13.85
N SER A 28 -2.29 -2.53 14.86
CA SER A 28 -3.08 -3.78 14.97
C SER A 28 -4.59 -3.50 14.99
N LYS A 29 -5.02 -2.43 15.66
CA LYS A 29 -6.42 -2.00 15.70
C LYS A 29 -6.92 -1.55 14.32
N TYR A 30 -6.10 -0.79 13.58
CA TYR A 30 -6.39 -0.40 12.20
C TYR A 30 -6.56 -1.61 11.28
N GLN A 31 -5.64 -2.58 11.34
CA GLN A 31 -5.74 -3.82 10.55
C GLN A 31 -7.00 -4.63 10.90
N LYS A 32 -7.42 -4.65 12.18
CA LYS A 32 -8.68 -5.26 12.59
C LYS A 32 -9.88 -4.56 11.94
N TYR A 33 -9.89 -3.24 11.89
CA TYR A 33 -10.98 -2.49 11.27
C TYR A 33 -11.07 -2.68 9.76
N LEU A 34 -9.94 -2.80 9.06
CA LEU A 34 -9.95 -3.15 7.64
C LEU A 34 -10.59 -4.52 7.39
N ARG A 35 -10.30 -5.51 8.24
CA ARG A 35 -10.94 -6.84 8.15
C ARG A 35 -12.45 -6.77 8.34
N LEU A 36 -12.90 -6.04 9.37
CA LEU A 36 -14.34 -5.86 9.63
C LEU A 36 -15.03 -5.10 8.49
N LEU A 37 -14.36 -4.12 7.88
CA LEU A 37 -14.88 -3.44 6.70
C LEU A 37 -14.98 -4.38 5.48
N ALA A 38 -14.01 -5.27 5.29
CA ALA A 38 -14.07 -6.26 4.22
C ALA A 38 -15.26 -7.22 4.41
N GLU A 39 -15.49 -7.68 5.63
CA GLU A 39 -16.64 -8.53 5.97
C GLU A 39 -17.97 -7.80 5.72
N GLU A 40 -18.10 -6.55 6.19
CA GLU A 40 -19.31 -5.73 6.00
C GLU A 40 -19.60 -5.45 4.52
N LEU A 41 -18.56 -5.24 3.71
CA LEU A 41 -18.70 -4.90 2.29
C LEU A 41 -18.73 -6.13 1.37
N GLY A 42 -18.66 -7.35 1.91
CA GLY A 42 -18.63 -8.59 1.11
C GLY A 42 -17.38 -8.71 0.22
N ILE A 43 -16.22 -8.27 0.72
CA ILE A 43 -14.93 -8.38 0.02
C ILE A 43 -14.31 -9.73 0.34
N ASP A 44 -14.17 -10.58 -0.68
CA ASP A 44 -13.75 -12.00 -0.53
C ASP A 44 -12.24 -12.21 -0.26
N PHE A 45 -11.44 -11.14 -0.22
CA PHE A 45 -10.00 -11.23 0.04
C PHE A 45 -9.60 -10.51 1.33
N HIS A 46 -8.42 -10.85 1.85
CA HIS A 46 -7.92 -10.26 3.08
C HIS A 46 -7.52 -8.78 2.89
N LEU A 47 -8.41 -7.86 3.27
CA LEU A 47 -8.12 -6.42 3.22
C LEU A 47 -7.10 -6.02 4.30
N THR A 48 -5.97 -5.47 3.86
CA THR A 48 -4.90 -4.97 4.72
C THR A 48 -4.47 -3.58 4.25
N SER A 49 -3.71 -2.86 5.09
CA SER A 49 -3.09 -1.57 4.72
C SER A 49 -2.31 -1.63 3.41
N TYR A 50 -1.68 -2.78 3.11
CA TYR A 50 -0.84 -2.99 1.93
C TYR A 50 -1.65 -3.08 0.63
N VAL A 51 -2.91 -3.52 0.69
CA VAL A 51 -3.79 -3.63 -0.48
C VAL A 51 -3.94 -2.26 -1.17
N SER A 52 -4.11 -1.19 -0.40
CA SER A 52 -4.22 0.17 -0.96
C SER A 52 -3.00 0.57 -1.82
N ARG A 53 -1.79 0.24 -1.35
CA ARG A 53 -0.54 0.50 -2.07
C ARG A 53 -0.46 -0.32 -3.36
N HIS A 54 -0.83 -1.59 -3.28
CA HIS A 54 -0.87 -2.47 -4.44
C HIS A 54 -1.90 -2.00 -5.48
N THR A 55 -3.10 -1.59 -5.06
CA THR A 55 -4.12 -1.05 -5.96
C THR A 55 -3.64 0.22 -6.65
N ALA A 56 -2.95 1.12 -5.93
CA ALA A 56 -2.38 2.33 -6.53
C ALA A 56 -1.31 1.99 -7.58
N ALA A 57 -0.36 1.10 -7.26
CA ALA A 57 0.69 0.67 -8.18
C ALA A 57 0.12 0.06 -9.47
N MET A 58 -0.82 -0.89 -9.33
CA MET A 58 -1.48 -1.53 -10.47
C MET A 58 -2.32 -0.55 -11.30
N THR A 59 -2.98 0.41 -10.65
CA THR A 59 -3.73 1.45 -11.35
C THR A 59 -2.80 2.31 -12.21
N LEU A 60 -1.65 2.73 -11.67
CA LEU A 60 -0.66 3.51 -12.44
C LEU A 60 -0.10 2.68 -13.60
N GLN A 61 0.23 1.41 -13.38
CA GLN A 61 0.72 0.52 -14.43
C GLN A 61 -0.31 0.34 -15.55
N ARG A 62 -1.59 0.16 -15.22
CA ARG A 62 -2.68 0.05 -16.20
C ARG A 62 -2.89 1.34 -17.01
N ASN A 63 -2.49 2.48 -16.46
CA ASN A 63 -2.48 3.76 -17.17
C ASN A 63 -1.16 4.00 -17.94
N ASN A 64 -0.37 2.94 -18.17
CA ASN A 64 0.91 2.99 -18.90
C ASN A 64 1.93 3.96 -18.31
N ILE A 65 1.87 4.22 -17.00
CA ILE A 65 2.90 5.01 -16.32
C ILE A 65 4.19 4.16 -16.22
N PRO A 66 5.36 4.70 -16.59
CA PRO A 66 6.63 3.97 -16.51
C PRO A 66 6.93 3.48 -15.09
N ARG A 67 7.52 2.29 -14.96
CA ARG A 67 7.77 1.64 -13.66
C ARG A 67 8.69 2.48 -12.76
N GLU A 68 9.63 3.20 -13.36
CA GLU A 68 10.55 4.11 -12.69
C GLU A 68 9.80 5.25 -12.01
N VAL A 69 8.80 5.81 -12.68
CA VAL A 69 7.94 6.87 -12.15
C VAL A 69 7.09 6.32 -11.01
N ILE A 70 6.48 5.14 -11.20
CA ILE A 70 5.72 4.46 -10.14
C ILE A 70 6.60 4.20 -8.91
N SER A 71 7.83 3.72 -9.13
CA SER A 71 8.80 3.44 -8.06
C SER A 71 9.14 4.70 -7.25
N GLN A 72 9.39 5.82 -7.94
CA GLN A 72 9.62 7.10 -7.29
C GLN A 72 8.39 7.58 -6.51
N MET A 73 7.19 7.47 -7.09
CA MET A 73 5.94 7.85 -6.42
C MET A 73 5.68 7.02 -5.14
N LEU A 74 6.06 5.75 -5.12
CA LEU A 74 5.90 4.86 -3.97
C LEU A 74 7.02 4.99 -2.93
N GLY A 75 8.08 5.74 -3.25
CA GLY A 75 9.25 5.97 -2.39
C GLY A 75 10.18 4.75 -2.29
N HIS A 76 10.19 3.86 -3.29
CA HIS A 76 11.06 2.70 -3.29
C HIS A 76 12.46 3.09 -3.79
N ALA A 77 13.49 2.74 -3.01
CA ALA A 77 14.89 2.95 -3.40
C ALA A 77 15.37 1.98 -4.49
N ASP A 78 14.66 0.85 -4.66
CA ASP A 78 14.95 -0.18 -5.65
C ASP A 78 13.68 -0.56 -6.42
N LEU A 79 13.82 -0.75 -7.73
CA LEU A 79 12.79 -1.26 -8.64
C LEU A 79 12.35 -2.67 -8.29
N GLU A 80 13.20 -3.48 -7.64
CA GLU A 80 12.83 -4.83 -7.18
C GLU A 80 11.61 -4.77 -6.23
N THR A 81 11.57 -3.78 -5.34
CA THR A 81 10.43 -3.58 -4.44
C THR A 81 9.16 -3.22 -5.22
N THR A 82 9.27 -2.45 -6.30
CA THR A 82 8.15 -2.11 -7.19
C THR A 82 7.67 -3.31 -8.00
N ASN A 83 8.58 -4.19 -8.43
CA ASN A 83 8.24 -5.41 -9.17
C ASN A 83 7.38 -6.40 -8.35
N ILE A 84 7.46 -6.38 -7.02
CA ILE A 84 6.58 -7.20 -6.15
C ILE A 84 5.10 -6.78 -6.27
N TYR A 85 4.83 -5.51 -6.55
CA TYR A 85 3.44 -4.99 -6.65
C TYR A 85 2.88 -5.01 -8.07
N LEU A 86 3.75 -5.14 -9.07
CA LEU A 86 3.38 -5.06 -10.48
C LEU A 86 3.27 -6.47 -11.02
N ASP A 87 2.02 -6.94 -11.13
CA ASP A 87 1.68 -8.19 -11.78
C ASP A 87 2.18 -8.21 -13.24
N SER A 88 2.16 -9.39 -13.87
CA SER A 88 2.42 -9.51 -15.32
C SER A 88 1.57 -8.51 -16.10
N PHE A 89 2.14 -7.89 -17.15
CA PHE A 89 1.40 -6.96 -17.99
C PHE A 89 0.10 -7.61 -18.50
N ASP A 90 -0.97 -6.81 -18.58
CA ASP A 90 -2.22 -7.24 -19.17
C ASP A 90 -1.96 -7.73 -20.61
N ASN A 91 -2.57 -8.85 -20.99
CA ASN A 91 -2.47 -9.43 -22.34
C ASN A 91 -2.74 -8.40 -23.44
N ARG A 92 -3.56 -7.38 -23.18
CA ARG A 92 -3.78 -6.26 -24.11
C ARG A 92 -2.51 -5.48 -24.43
N VAL A 93 -1.71 -5.16 -23.42
CA VAL A 93 -0.44 -4.43 -23.59
C VAL A 93 0.57 -5.31 -24.33
N ILE A 94 0.62 -6.60 -23.99
CA ILE A 94 1.48 -7.59 -24.66
C ILE A 94 1.10 -7.71 -26.15
N ASN A 95 -0.20 -7.80 -26.44
CA ASN A 95 -0.70 -7.91 -27.81
C ASN A 95 -0.44 -6.64 -28.64
N GLU A 96 -0.56 -5.44 -28.06
CA GLU A 96 -0.19 -4.20 -28.75
C GLU A 96 1.31 -4.14 -29.05
N ALA A 97 2.16 -4.53 -28.09
CA ALA A 97 3.61 -4.59 -28.31
C ALA A 97 3.99 -5.59 -29.42
N ALA A 98 3.28 -6.72 -29.50
CA ALA A 98 3.48 -7.73 -30.54
C ALA A 98 3.08 -7.25 -31.95
N LYS A 99 2.18 -6.26 -32.08
CA LYS A 99 1.78 -5.70 -33.39
C LYS A 99 2.83 -4.78 -34.02
N VAL A 100 3.84 -4.37 -33.26
CA VAL A 100 4.91 -3.47 -33.72
C VAL A 100 6.14 -4.23 -34.24
N LEU A 101 6.09 -5.56 -34.24
CA LEU A 101 7.04 -6.49 -34.86
C LEU A 101 6.57 -6.88 -36.26
#